data_AF-A0A7S3C7H7-F1
#
_entry.id   AF-A0A7S3C7H7-F1
#
_cell.length_a   1.000
_cell.length_b   1.000
_cell.length_c   1.000
_cell.angle_alpha   90.00
_cell.angle_beta   90.00
_cell.angle_gamma   90.00
#
_symmetry.space_group_name_H-M   'P 1'
#
loop_
_entity.id
_entity.type
_entity.pdbx_description
1 polymer ?
#
loop_
_entity_poly.entity_id
_entity_poly.type
_entity_poly.pdbx_seq_one_letter_code
_entity_poly.pdbx_strand_id
1 'polypeptide(L)'
;NRVGGGPIPPTTLLEAGSFCVCHSQAWNSKFTTGSWWVHSSQVSKTAPSGEYLSTGSFMIRGKKNFLQPTQLLMGFTVLFKLGEESVEAHLGERACGSVEEAETV
;
A
#
# COMPACT_ATOMS: atom_id res chain seq x y z
N ASN A 1 -3.34 -3.35 -9.95
CA ASN A 1 -2.12 -4.17 -9.81
C ASN A 1 -2.00 -5.06 -11.05
N ARG A 2 -0.95 -4.90 -11.86
CA ARG A 2 -0.89 -5.54 -13.19
C ARG A 2 -0.75 -7.06 -13.04
N VAL A 3 -1.67 -7.82 -13.63
CA VAL A 3 -1.59 -9.29 -13.67
C VAL A 3 -0.49 -9.66 -14.68
N GLY A 4 0.72 -9.97 -14.21
CA GLY A 4 1.84 -10.34 -15.12
C GLY A 4 3.27 -9.97 -14.71
N GLY A 5 3.52 -9.41 -13.52
CA GLY A 5 4.89 -9.30 -12.99
C GLY A 5 5.81 -8.26 -13.65
N GLY A 6 5.25 -7.16 -14.15
CA GLY A 6 6.02 -6.01 -14.66
C GLY A 6 6.63 -5.13 -13.55
N PRO A 7 7.32 -4.03 -13.92
CA PRO A 7 7.80 -3.05 -12.95
C PRO A 7 6.63 -2.51 -12.11
N ILE A 8 6.88 -2.30 -10.82
CA ILE A 8 5.85 -1.85 -9.88
C ILE A 8 5.39 -0.45 -10.28
N PRO A 9 4.08 -0.23 -10.56
CA PRO A 9 3.57 1.10 -10.86
C PRO A 9 3.83 2.08 -9.71
N PRO A 10 4.10 3.37 -9.99
CA PRO A 10 4.34 4.36 -8.95
C PRO A 10 3.14 4.52 -8.01
N THR A 11 1.90 4.35 -8.53
CA THR A 11 0.68 4.38 -7.74
C THR A 11 0.66 3.32 -6.64
N THR A 12 1.02 2.07 -6.98
CA THR A 12 1.08 0.96 -6.01
C THR A 12 2.14 1.19 -4.93
N LEU A 13 3.28 1.80 -5.27
CA LEU A 13 4.28 2.17 -4.27
C LEU A 13 3.76 3.26 -3.32
N LEU A 14 3.03 4.25 -3.83
CA LEU A 14 2.43 5.31 -3.02
C LEU A 14 1.30 4.79 -2.11
N GLU A 15 0.45 3.90 -2.63
CA GLU A 15 -0.61 3.23 -1.86
C GLU A 15 -0.01 2.40 -0.72
N ALA A 16 0.98 1.55 -1.03
CA ALA A 16 1.66 0.72 -0.03
C ALA A 16 2.44 1.57 0.99
N GLY A 17 3.10 2.64 0.53
CA GLY A 17 3.80 3.58 1.39
C GLY A 17 2.86 4.29 2.37
N SER A 18 1.72 4.77 1.88
CA SER A 18 0.69 5.43 2.71
C SER A 18 0.11 4.47 3.74
N PHE A 19 -0.20 3.24 3.33
CA PHE A 19 -0.64 2.18 4.24
C PHE A 19 0.39 1.88 5.33
N CYS A 20 1.68 1.79 4.97
CA CYS A 20 2.77 1.57 5.92
C CYS A 20 2.88 2.68 6.97
N VAL A 21 2.76 3.95 6.57
CA VAL A 21 2.84 5.08 7.51
C VAL A 21 1.61 5.08 8.43
N CYS A 22 0.40 4.84 7.89
CA CYS A 22 -0.83 4.76 8.67
C CYS A 22 -0.83 3.60 9.68
N HIS A 23 -0.12 2.51 9.41
CA HIS A 23 0.06 1.39 10.36
C HIS A 23 1.25 1.55 11.32
N SER A 24 1.94 2.69 11.30
CA SER A 24 3.08 2.96 12.18
C SER A 24 2.71 3.85 13.36
N GLN A 25 3.67 4.10 14.26
CA GLN A 25 3.48 5.04 15.37
C GLN A 25 3.17 6.48 14.89
N ALA A 26 3.51 6.83 13.65
CA ALA A 26 3.21 8.13 13.04
C ALA A 26 1.70 8.46 13.06
N TRP A 27 0.85 7.42 12.95
CA TRP A 27 -0.61 7.59 13.04
C TRP A 27 -1.08 8.04 14.43
N ASN A 28 -0.46 7.51 15.49
CA ASN A 28 -0.80 7.83 16.87
C ASN A 28 -0.27 9.21 17.25
N SER A 29 0.93 9.56 16.79
CA SER A 29 1.54 10.87 17.05
C SER A 29 1.05 11.99 16.12
N LYS A 30 0.18 11.68 15.15
CA LYS A 30 -0.31 12.63 14.12
C LYS A 30 0.82 13.33 13.38
N PHE A 31 1.94 12.63 13.21
CA PHE A 31 3.14 13.16 12.58
C PHE A 31 3.24 12.67 11.14
N THR A 32 3.33 13.59 10.19
CA THR A 32 3.52 13.24 8.77
C THR A 32 4.98 12.89 8.51
N THR A 33 5.24 11.66 8.08
CA THR A 33 6.59 11.18 7.74
C THR A 33 6.58 10.47 6.39
N GLY A 34 7.73 10.49 5.70
CA GLY A 34 7.92 9.75 4.46
C GLY A 34 8.19 8.28 4.74
N SER A 35 7.60 7.39 3.93
CA SER A 35 7.99 5.98 3.88
C SER A 35 9.15 5.76 2.91
N TRP A 36 9.75 4.57 2.98
CA TRP A 36 10.78 4.14 2.04
C TRP A 36 10.62 2.65 1.76
N TRP A 37 11.16 2.21 0.62
CA TRP A 37 11.13 0.81 0.20
C TRP A 37 12.52 0.34 -0.27
N VAL A 38 12.69 -0.97 -0.25
CA VAL A 38 13.89 -1.69 -0.70
C VAL A 38 13.49 -2.97 -1.42
N HIS A 39 14.37 -3.51 -2.26
CA HIS A 39 14.17 -4.82 -2.89
C HIS A 39 14.38 -5.95 -1.87
N SER A 40 13.73 -7.11 -2.11
CA SER A 40 13.83 -8.28 -1.23
C SER A 40 15.26 -8.78 -1.06
N SER A 41 16.09 -8.69 -2.10
CA SER A 41 17.52 -9.04 -2.07
C SER A 41 18.35 -8.21 -1.09
N GLN A 42 17.83 -7.05 -0.66
CA GLN A 42 18.50 -6.14 0.27
C GLN A 42 18.18 -6.44 1.74
N VAL A 43 17.27 -7.38 2.01
CA VAL A 43 16.79 -7.69 3.35
C VAL A 43 17.42 -9.00 3.83
N SER A 44 18.09 -8.96 4.98
CA SER A 44 18.68 -10.13 5.62
C SER A 44 18.17 -10.29 7.05
N LYS A 45 17.94 -11.54 7.46
CA LYS A 45 17.66 -11.90 8.86
C LYS A 45 18.92 -12.20 9.67
N THR A 46 20.08 -12.21 9.01
CA THR A 46 21.38 -12.50 9.65
C THR A 46 22.07 -11.19 10.02
N ALA A 47 22.35 -11.04 11.31
CA ALA A 47 23.17 -9.94 11.82
C ALA A 47 24.62 -10.05 11.32
N PRO A 48 25.36 -8.93 11.22
CA PRO A 48 26.81 -8.95 11.09
C PRO A 48 27.45 -9.73 12.25
N SER A 49 28.65 -10.29 12.02
CA SER A 49 29.34 -11.10 13.03
C SER A 49 29.51 -10.33 14.34
N GLY A 50 28.96 -10.86 15.42
CA GLY A 50 29.09 -10.28 16.77
C GLY A 50 27.92 -9.43 17.24
N GLU A 51 26.92 -9.16 16.39
CA GLU A 51 25.71 -8.42 16.77
C GLU A 51 24.48 -9.36 16.84
N TYR A 52 23.53 -9.04 17.70
CA TYR A 52 22.26 -9.75 17.80
C TYR A 52 21.13 -8.91 17.18
N LEU A 53 20.29 -9.55 16.38
CA LEU A 53 19.11 -8.93 15.80
C LEU A 53 17.91 -9.22 16.72
N SER A 54 17.18 -8.19 17.14
CA SER A 54 15.98 -8.38 17.97
C SER A 54 14.86 -9.02 17.16
N THR A 55 13.99 -9.77 17.83
CA THR A 55 12.81 -10.38 17.19
C THR A 55 11.97 -9.32 16.49
N GLY A 56 11.72 -9.51 15.19
CA GLY A 56 10.95 -8.58 14.36
C GLY A 56 11.78 -7.48 13.68
N SER A 57 13.10 -7.45 13.86
CA SER A 57 13.99 -6.55 13.11
C SER A 57 14.68 -7.26 11.95
N PHE A 58 15.08 -6.47 10.94
CA PHE A 58 15.75 -6.96 9.73
C PHE A 58 16.97 -6.08 9.42
N MET A 59 18.04 -6.71 8.95
CA MET A 59 19.20 -6.00 8.45
C MET A 59 18.97 -5.60 7.00
N ILE A 60 19.05 -4.30 6.70
CA ILE A 60 18.84 -3.76 5.36
C ILE A 60 20.16 -3.24 4.82
N ARG A 61 20.56 -3.73 3.64
CA ARG A 61 21.83 -3.37 2.99
C ARG A 61 21.58 -2.58 1.69
N GLY A 62 22.43 -1.61 1.41
CA GLY A 62 22.39 -0.83 0.16
C GLY A 62 21.45 0.37 0.19
N LYS A 63 20.94 0.76 -0.99
CA LYS A 63 20.16 2.00 -1.19
C LYS A 63 18.71 1.84 -0.73
N LYS A 64 18.22 2.85 0.00
CA LYS A 64 16.79 3.03 0.34
C LYS A 64 16.15 3.99 -0.65
N ASN A 65 14.94 3.67 -1.11
CA ASN A 65 14.16 4.53 -1.99
C ASN A 65 13.09 5.24 -1.16
N PHE A 66 13.23 6.56 -0.98
CA PHE A 66 12.29 7.36 -0.23
C PHE A 66 11.09 7.75 -1.08
N LEU A 67 9.91 7.70 -0.47
CA LEU A 67 8.65 8.15 -1.05
C LEU A 67 8.30 9.53 -0.47
N GLN A 68 7.50 10.28 -1.22
CA GLN A 68 7.00 11.57 -0.76
C GLN A 68 6.12 11.37 0.49
N PRO A 69 6.23 12.24 1.51
CA PRO A 69 5.34 12.18 2.66
C PRO A 69 3.89 12.35 2.23
N THR A 70 3.05 11.36 2.53
CA THR A 70 1.62 11.39 2.24
C THR A 70 0.83 11.73 3.50
N GLN A 71 -0.35 12.33 3.30
CA GLN A 71 -1.26 12.64 4.40
C GLN A 71 -1.77 11.33 5.03
N LEU A 72 -1.95 11.36 6.36
CA LEU A 72 -2.48 10.23 7.11
C LEU A 72 -3.99 10.11 6.90
N LEU A 73 -4.38 9.42 5.84
CA LEU A 73 -5.79 9.15 5.50
C LEU A 73 -6.03 7.65 5.44
N MET A 74 -7.05 7.17 6.16
CA MET A 74 -7.57 5.81 6.02
C MET A 74 -9.09 5.87 5.88
N GLY A 75 -9.60 5.22 4.84
CA GLY A 75 -11.02 5.00 4.63
C GLY A 75 -11.33 3.51 4.66
N PHE A 76 -12.50 3.15 5.15
CA PHE A 76 -13.06 1.82 4.95
C PHE A 76 -14.44 1.97 4.31
N THR A 77 -14.88 0.96 3.58
CA THR A 77 -16.22 0.92 2.98
C THR A 77 -16.85 -0.41 3.31
N VAL A 78 -18.11 -0.36 3.69
CA VAL A 78 -18.94 -1.54 3.89
C VAL A 78 -19.80 -1.69 2.65
N LEU A 79 -19.73 -2.86 2.01
CA LEU A 79 -20.60 -3.21 0.90
C LEU A 79 -21.59 -4.28 1.35
N PHE A 80 -22.85 -4.07 1.04
CA PHE A 80 -23.87 -5.09 1.19
C PHE A 80 -23.90 -5.95 -0.07
N LYS A 81 -23.73 -7.26 0.12
CA LYS A 81 -24.00 -8.27 -0.91
C LYS A 81 -25.50 -8.45 -0.99
N LEU A 82 -26.03 -8.39 -2.21
CA LEU A 82 -27.43 -8.66 -2.48
C LEU A 82 -27.72 -10.16 -2.30
N GLY A 83 -28.87 -10.48 -1.69
CA GLY A 83 -29.39 -11.84 -1.63
C GLY A 83 -29.63 -12.39 -3.04
N GLU A 84 -29.47 -13.71 -3.23
CA GLU A 84 -29.60 -14.33 -4.54
C GLU A 84 -30.99 -14.08 -5.15
N GLU A 85 -32.03 -14.02 -4.31
CA GLU A 85 -33.41 -13.71 -4.70
C GLU A 85 -33.60 -12.31 -5.29
N SER A 86 -32.68 -11.37 -5.02
CA SER A 86 -32.83 -9.97 -5.42
C SER A 86 -31.90 -9.57 -6.57
N VAL A 87 -30.99 -10.45 -7.02
CA VAL A 87 -29.97 -10.14 -8.04
C VAL A 87 -30.60 -9.69 -9.37
N GLU A 88 -31.65 -10.36 -9.81
CA GLU A 88 -32.32 -10.07 -11.09
C GLU A 88 -32.97 -8.68 -11.09
N ALA A 89 -33.55 -8.28 -9.96
CA ALA A 89 -34.23 -6.99 -9.82
C ALA A 89 -33.27 -5.78 -9.82
N HIS A 90 -31.98 -6.00 -9.51
CA HIS A 90 -30.98 -4.94 -9.40
C HIS A 90 -29.90 -5.06 -10.49
N LEU A 91 -30.20 -5.77 -11.58
CA LEU A 91 -29.29 -5.95 -12.71
C LEU A 91 -28.99 -4.59 -13.36
N GLY A 92 -27.71 -4.19 -13.35
CA GLY A 92 -27.26 -2.93 -13.95
C GLY A 92 -27.25 -1.72 -13.02
N GLU A 93 -27.84 -1.80 -11.82
CA GLU A 93 -27.88 -0.66 -10.88
C GLU A 93 -26.49 -0.23 -10.38
N ARG A 94 -25.55 -1.17 -10.32
CA ARG A 94 -24.16 -0.93 -9.86
C ARG A 94 -23.15 -0.94 -10.99
N ALA A 95 -23.57 -0.69 -12.23
CA ALA A 95 -22.62 -0.51 -13.32
C ALA A 95 -21.69 0.68 -12.99
N CYS A 96 -20.45 0.37 -12.61
CA CYS A 96 -19.40 1.36 -12.45
C CYS A 96 -19.18 1.98 -13.83
N GLY A 97 -19.56 3.24 -14.01
CA GLY A 97 -19.15 4.00 -15.18
C GLY A 97 -17.64 3.92 -15.29
N SER A 98 -17.12 3.54 -16.46
CA SER A 98 -15.71 3.68 -16.76
C SER A 98 -15.31 5.12 -16.43
N VAL A 99 -14.44 5.29 -15.44
CA VAL A 99 -13.74 6.55 -15.21
C VAL A 99 -12.89 6.78 -16.46
N GLU A 100 -13.48 7.46 -17.45
CA GLU A 100 -12.76 7.92 -18.63
C GLU A 100 -11.79 9.03 -18.19
N GLU A 101 -10.59 8.94 -18.76
CA GLU A 101 -9.39 9.73 -18.50
C GLU A 101 -9.66 11.22 -18.26
N ALA A 102 -9.44 11.67 -17.03
CA ALA A 102 -9.20 13.07 -16.73
C ALA A 102 -7.72 13.41 -17.06
N GLU A 103 -7.37 13.37 -18.35
CA GLU A 103 -6.19 14.05 -18.89
C GLU A 103 -6.62 14.86 -20.11
N THR A 104 -6.98 16.12 -19.91
CA THR A 104 -6.75 17.25 -20.82
C THR A 104 -7.09 18.53 -20.05
N VAL A 105 -6.09 19.31 -19.63
CA VAL A 105 -5.80 20.72 -20.02
C VAL A 105 -4.41 21.05 -19.50
#